data_AF-A0ABC9Z7I7-F1
#
_entry.id   AF-A0ABC9Z7I7-F1
#
_cell.length_a   1.000
_cell.length_b   1.000
_cell.length_c   1.000
_cell.angle_alpha   90.00
_cell.angle_beta   90.00
_cell.angle_gamma   90.00
#
_symmetry.space_group_name_H-M   'P 1'
#
loop_
_entity.id
_entity.type
_entity.pdbx_description
1 polymer ?
#
loop_
_entity_poly.entity_id
_entity_poly.type
_entity_poly.pdbx_seq_one_letter_code
_entity_poly.pdbx_strand_id
1 'polypeptide(L)'
;MTDETRGSAPVSIGELARSTGIAVRTIRFYCDEGILESSRSPGGHRMFDVGSATERLQLVRRLRTLGLGWDSITEVLRGERSIGEAVAAESARVDSEFRSLAWRRAALRAVESAGPAHRADRLALLAAAEDGTAAHDRLLHFWRRILAPIHRRHVHMWVCWNVPQPPADPTVDQVVAYAELTALAVDPGMNAAVRRQYWRHHPESIRDRRGLYLDMGHLMRDVVPLVSQGVAPHVGSELDRFVAAHAAARGERDSPDFRARLLIGATDDDPRIHRYWTLTDRLLGDRITVGRAHHWLYDALTHSTDPRARRRSGS
;
A
#
# COMPACT_ATOMS: atom_id res chain seq x y z
N MET A 1 -5.35 51.29 21.22
CA MET A 1 -4.79 51.99 22.41
C MET A 1 -3.73 51.06 22.97
N THR A 2 -2.50 51.54 22.95
CA THR A 2 -1.21 50.82 22.96
C THR A 2 -0.95 50.01 24.22
N ASP A 3 -0.72 48.71 24.05
CA ASP A 3 -0.06 47.88 25.07
C ASP A 3 1.45 47.98 24.85
N GLU A 4 2.12 48.75 25.71
CA GLU A 4 3.56 48.95 25.71
C GLU A 4 4.24 47.61 26.02
N THR A 5 4.76 46.95 24.98
CA THR A 5 5.78 45.92 25.15
C THR A 5 6.95 46.57 25.88
N ARG A 6 7.08 46.36 27.20
CA ARG A 6 8.23 46.80 27.99
C ARG A 6 9.48 46.16 27.40
N GLY A 7 10.14 46.86 26.49
CA GLY A 7 11.46 46.49 25.97
C GLY A 7 12.43 46.50 27.13
N SER A 8 12.79 45.30 27.61
CA SER A 8 13.89 45.15 28.56
C SER A 8 15.16 45.70 27.91
N ALA A 9 16.02 46.38 28.68
CA ALA A 9 17.27 46.90 28.15
C ALA A 9 18.05 45.79 27.42
N PRO A 10 18.60 46.06 26.23
CA PRO A 10 19.26 45.02 25.45
C PRO A 10 20.47 44.48 26.21
N VAL A 11 20.63 43.16 26.21
CA VAL A 11 21.66 42.46 26.98
C VAL A 11 22.83 42.04 26.10
N SER A 12 24.01 41.94 26.71
CA SER A 12 25.19 41.40 26.06
C SER A 12 25.04 39.90 25.77
N ILE A 13 25.83 39.38 24.84
CA ILE A 13 25.85 37.94 24.54
C ILE A 13 26.15 37.06 25.76
N GLY A 14 26.98 37.54 26.70
CA GLY A 14 27.32 36.81 27.92
C GLY A 14 26.16 36.76 28.91
N GLU A 15 25.39 37.84 29.01
CA GLU A 15 24.18 37.87 29.83
C GLU A 15 23.08 37.00 29.24
N LEU A 16 22.87 37.06 27.92
CA LEU A 16 21.92 36.18 27.22
C LEU A 16 22.30 34.69 27.38
N ALA A 17 23.60 34.37 27.30
CA ALA A 17 24.09 33.02 27.54
C ALA A 17 23.80 32.54 28.96
N ARG A 18 24.02 33.40 29.97
CA ARG A 18 23.72 33.09 31.38
C ARG A 18 22.23 32.91 31.63
N SER A 19 21.37 33.76 31.05
CA SER A 19 19.93 33.69 31.29
C SER A 19 19.25 32.51 30.57
N THR A 20 19.74 32.13 29.38
CA THR A 20 19.17 31.04 28.58
C THR A 20 19.83 29.68 28.80
N GLY A 21 21.02 29.66 29.44
CA GLY A 21 21.85 28.47 29.60
C GLY A 21 22.51 27.99 28.29
N ILE A 22 22.44 28.79 27.22
CA ILE A 22 23.03 28.47 25.92
C ILE A 22 24.45 29.03 25.84
N ALA A 23 25.39 28.21 25.39
CA ALA A 23 26.78 28.64 25.28
C ALA A 23 26.93 29.85 24.33
N VAL A 24 27.79 30.80 24.70
CA VAL A 24 28.11 31.99 23.88
C VAL A 24 28.51 31.60 22.45
N ARG A 25 29.28 30.51 22.28
CA ARG A 25 29.66 30.00 20.96
C ARG A 25 28.45 29.65 20.10
N THR A 26 27.42 29.02 20.68
CA THR A 26 26.19 28.66 19.98
C THR A 26 25.37 29.90 19.62
N ILE A 27 25.29 30.89 20.51
CA ILE A 27 24.62 32.16 20.22
C ILE A 27 25.32 32.91 19.07
N ARG A 28 26.66 32.93 19.07
CA ARG A 28 27.44 33.50 17.94
C ARG A 28 27.13 32.79 16.64
N PHE A 29 27.16 31.46 16.65
CA PHE A 29 26.81 30.66 15.47
C PHE A 29 25.41 31.01 14.95
N TYR A 30 24.39 31.13 15.82
CA TYR A 30 23.05 31.53 15.37
C TYR A 30 23.00 32.97 14.81
N CYS A 31 23.84 33.88 15.31
CA CYS A 31 23.95 35.21 14.71
C CYS A 31 24.59 35.16 13.33
N ASP A 32 25.65 34.36 13.18
CA ASP A 32 26.41 34.24 11.93
C ASP A 32 25.57 33.57 10.83
N GLU A 33 24.67 32.65 11.21
CA GLU A 33 23.68 32.01 10.32
C GLU A 33 22.45 32.91 10.00
N GLY A 34 22.41 34.12 10.55
CA GLY A 34 21.29 35.05 10.40
C GLY A 34 20.00 34.60 11.12
N ILE A 35 20.12 33.63 12.01
CA ILE A 35 19.00 33.07 12.77
C ILE A 35 18.71 33.89 14.02
N LEU A 36 19.68 34.61 14.57
CA LEU A 36 19.47 35.48 15.72
C LEU A 36 19.94 36.89 15.39
N GLU A 37 19.03 37.85 15.41
CA GLU A 37 19.37 39.24 15.18
C GLU A 37 20.11 39.83 16.38
N SER A 38 21.12 40.65 16.11
CA SER A 38 21.88 41.36 17.13
C SER A 38 22.15 42.78 16.66
N SER A 39 21.95 43.77 17.53
CA SER A 39 22.48 45.11 17.34
C SER A 39 23.91 45.19 17.90
N ARG A 40 24.58 46.34 17.73
CA ARG A 40 25.89 46.59 18.35
C ARG A 40 25.82 47.76 19.33
N SER A 41 26.50 47.61 20.47
CA SER A 41 26.73 48.72 21.39
C SER A 41 27.75 49.71 20.82
N PRO A 42 27.89 50.93 21.39
CA PRO A 42 28.93 51.88 20.99
C PRO A 42 30.37 51.31 21.09
N GLY A 43 30.60 50.35 21.99
CA GLY A 43 31.87 49.63 22.13
C GLY A 43 32.04 48.43 21.18
N GLY A 44 31.09 48.20 20.26
CA GLY A 44 31.16 47.15 19.24
C GLY A 44 30.67 45.76 19.67
N HIS A 45 30.14 45.60 20.89
CA HIS A 45 29.63 44.33 21.40
C HIS A 45 28.24 44.00 20.84
N ARG A 46 27.96 42.71 20.56
CA ARG A 46 26.61 42.26 20.16
C ARG A 46 25.63 42.41 21.33
N MET A 47 24.48 43.02 21.03
CA MET A 47 23.40 43.29 21.97
C MET A 47 22.10 42.65 21.48
N PHE A 48 21.27 42.15 22.40
CA PHE A 48 20.06 41.39 22.10
C PHE A 48 18.87 41.92 22.89
N ASP A 49 17.71 42.00 22.25
CA ASP A 49 16.45 42.09 22.99
C ASP A 49 16.18 40.76 23.70
N VAL A 50 16.03 40.80 25.03
CA VAL A 50 15.96 39.58 25.85
C VAL A 50 14.75 38.74 25.47
N GLY A 51 13.60 39.37 25.24
CA GLY A 51 12.33 38.67 24.98
C GLY A 51 12.39 37.88 23.68
N SER A 52 12.56 38.60 22.56
CA SER A 52 12.62 38.01 21.22
C SER A 52 13.78 37.01 21.06
N ALA A 53 14.97 37.33 21.60
CA ALA A 53 16.10 36.41 21.53
C ALA A 53 15.83 35.13 22.32
N THR A 54 15.25 35.23 23.52
CA THR A 54 14.91 34.05 24.34
C THR A 54 13.85 33.20 23.68
N GLU A 55 12.78 33.79 23.14
CA GLU A 55 11.73 33.06 22.42
C GLU A 55 12.29 32.29 21.23
N ARG A 56 13.15 32.95 20.44
CA ARG A 56 13.77 32.36 19.26
C ARG A 56 14.72 31.23 19.61
N LEU A 57 15.54 31.41 20.64
CA LEU A 57 16.43 30.37 21.16
C LEU A 57 15.66 29.18 21.75
N GLN A 58 14.55 29.43 22.46
CA GLN A 58 13.68 28.37 22.97
C GLN A 58 13.00 27.61 21.84
N LEU A 59 12.55 28.28 20.77
CA LEU A 59 11.98 27.63 19.61
C LEU A 59 13.00 26.69 18.95
N VAL A 60 14.23 27.15 18.71
CA VAL A 60 15.33 26.30 18.19
C VAL A 60 15.50 25.07 19.07
N ARG A 61 15.58 25.25 20.39
CA ARG A 61 15.76 24.13 21.33
C ARG A 61 14.60 23.13 21.24
N ARG A 62 13.34 23.59 21.23
CA ARG A 62 12.15 22.73 21.13
C ARG A 62 12.14 21.92 19.83
N LEU A 63 12.41 22.57 18.70
CA LEU A 63 12.46 21.90 17.40
C LEU A 63 13.60 20.85 17.34
N ARG A 64 14.79 21.18 17.87
CA ARG A 64 15.89 20.20 17.98
C ARG A 64 15.56 19.02 18.88
N THR A 65 14.86 19.25 19.98
CA THR A 65 14.40 18.17 20.88
C THR A 65 13.46 17.20 20.17
N LEU A 66 12.66 17.68 19.22
CA LEU A 66 11.80 16.84 18.38
C LEU A 66 12.53 16.17 17.20
N GLY A 67 13.85 16.35 17.09
CA GLY A 67 14.67 15.71 16.05
C GLY A 67 14.77 16.48 14.74
N LEU A 68 14.17 17.67 14.63
CA LEU A 68 14.27 18.46 13.40
C LEU A 68 15.73 18.84 13.09
N GLY A 69 16.12 18.63 11.84
CA GLY A 69 17.41 19.00 11.31
C GLY A 69 17.62 20.52 11.26
N TRP A 70 18.89 20.94 11.16
CA TRP A 70 19.25 22.35 11.13
C TRP A 70 18.57 23.11 9.98
N ASP A 71 18.57 22.55 8.77
CA ASP A 71 18.01 23.20 7.59
C ASP A 71 16.52 23.54 7.77
N SER A 72 15.71 22.57 8.20
CA SER A 72 14.27 22.79 8.47
C SER A 72 14.04 23.79 9.60
N ILE A 73 14.90 23.81 10.63
CA ILE A 73 14.83 24.81 11.69
C ILE A 73 15.11 26.20 11.11
N THR A 74 16.10 26.34 10.22
CA THR A 74 16.42 27.62 9.61
C THR A 74 15.29 28.17 8.73
N GLU A 75 14.67 27.32 7.91
CA GLU A 75 13.50 27.69 7.09
C GLU A 75 12.34 28.17 7.97
N VAL A 76 12.08 27.47 9.08
CA VAL A 76 11.04 27.87 10.05
C VAL A 76 11.34 29.22 10.68
N LEU A 77 12.60 29.46 11.07
CA LEU A 77 13.00 30.70 11.71
C LEU A 77 13.00 31.88 10.74
N ARG A 78 13.24 31.65 9.45
CA ARG A 78 13.12 32.66 8.39
C ARG A 78 11.69 32.90 7.91
N GLY A 79 10.73 32.08 8.36
CA GLY A 79 9.34 32.16 7.92
C GLY A 79 9.12 31.59 6.51
N GLU A 80 10.08 30.85 5.97
CA GLU A 80 10.02 30.20 4.66
C GLU A 80 9.19 28.91 4.71
N ARG A 81 9.07 28.31 5.90
CA ARG A 81 8.25 27.13 6.17
C ARG A 81 7.53 27.29 7.50
N SER A 82 6.29 26.83 7.61
CA SER A 82 5.59 26.80 8.90
C SER A 82 6.13 25.69 9.81
N ILE A 83 5.94 25.83 11.12
CA ILE A 83 6.27 24.76 12.09
C ILE A 83 5.48 23.48 11.74
N GLY A 84 4.22 23.62 11.33
CA GLY A 84 3.36 22.47 10.98
C GLY A 84 3.90 21.67 9.80
N GLU A 85 4.35 22.33 8.73
CA GLU A 85 4.95 21.67 7.58
C GLU A 85 6.28 20.99 7.93
N ALA A 86 7.13 21.65 8.72
CA ALA A 86 8.41 21.07 9.13
C ALA A 86 8.22 19.82 10.01
N VAL A 87 7.28 19.86 10.96
CA VAL A 87 6.93 18.72 11.81
C VAL A 87 6.29 17.59 10.99
N ALA A 88 5.41 17.90 10.04
CA ALA A 88 4.80 16.88 9.18
C ALA A 88 5.83 16.17 8.29
N ALA A 89 6.78 16.92 7.72
CA ALA A 89 7.87 16.35 6.93
C ALA A 89 8.77 15.43 7.77
N GLU A 90 9.14 15.87 8.98
CA GLU A 90 9.95 15.07 9.89
C GLU A 90 9.20 13.82 10.39
N SER A 91 7.91 13.94 10.71
CA SER A 91 7.06 12.80 11.06
C SER A 91 6.99 11.78 9.92
N ALA A 92 6.80 12.22 8.67
CA ALA A 92 6.76 11.33 7.52
C ALA A 92 8.10 10.61 7.29
N ARG A 93 9.23 11.29 7.54
CA ARG A 93 10.58 10.71 7.50
C ARG A 93 10.72 9.61 8.55
N VAL A 94 10.39 9.92 9.81
CA VAL A 94 10.43 8.98 10.94
C VAL A 94 9.51 7.78 10.69
N ASP A 95 8.31 7.98 10.17
CA ASP A 95 7.38 6.90 9.82
C ASP A 95 7.98 5.98 8.74
N SER A 96 8.67 6.55 7.74
CA SER A 96 9.34 5.75 6.71
C SER A 96 10.47 4.89 7.28
N GLU A 97 11.28 5.46 8.17
CA GLU A 97 12.35 4.74 8.87
C GLU A 97 11.79 3.64 9.78
N PHE A 98 10.74 3.96 10.55
CA PHE A 98 10.05 3.00 11.40
C PHE A 98 9.52 1.82 10.59
N ARG A 99 8.84 2.07 9.46
CA ARG A 99 8.34 1.01 8.57
C ARG A 99 9.48 0.10 8.11
N SER A 100 10.58 0.67 7.62
CA SER A 100 11.72 -0.12 7.15
C SER A 100 12.30 -1.01 8.26
N LEU A 101 12.48 -0.44 9.46
CA LEU A 101 13.01 -1.18 10.62
C LEU A 101 12.03 -2.25 11.12
N ALA A 102 10.73 -1.95 11.16
CA ALA A 102 9.69 -2.89 11.59
C ALA A 102 9.60 -4.11 10.67
N TRP A 103 9.63 -3.88 9.35
CA TRP A 103 9.69 -4.94 8.34
C TRP A 103 10.95 -5.80 8.47
N ARG A 104 12.13 -5.17 8.60
CA ARG A 104 13.39 -5.90 8.82
C ARG A 104 13.35 -6.73 10.10
N ARG A 105 12.83 -6.16 11.20
CA ARG A 105 12.67 -6.86 12.48
C ARG A 105 11.77 -8.09 12.34
N ALA A 106 10.62 -7.97 11.69
CA ALA A 106 9.69 -9.07 11.47
C ALA A 106 10.27 -10.16 10.56
N ALA A 107 11.01 -9.78 9.51
CA ALA A 107 11.72 -10.72 8.64
C ALA A 107 12.80 -11.52 9.41
N LEU A 108 13.61 -10.85 10.24
CA LEU A 108 14.60 -11.52 11.08
C LEU A 108 13.93 -12.52 12.04
N ARG A 109 12.86 -12.10 12.71
CA ARG A 109 12.08 -12.99 13.60
C ARG A 109 11.50 -14.20 12.87
N ALA A 110 11.05 -14.03 11.62
CA ALA A 110 10.54 -15.12 10.80
C ALA A 110 11.62 -16.19 10.49
N VAL A 111 12.88 -15.77 10.29
CA VAL A 111 14.02 -16.67 10.09
C VAL A 111 14.42 -17.36 11.41
N GLU A 112 14.40 -16.63 12.52
CA GLU A 112 14.69 -17.16 13.85
C GLU A 112 13.68 -18.24 14.25
N SER A 113 12.38 -17.98 14.04
CA SER A 113 11.30 -18.90 14.39
C SER A 113 11.17 -20.11 13.45
N ALA A 114 11.83 -20.10 12.29
CA ALA A 114 11.85 -21.25 11.40
C ALA A 114 12.67 -22.40 12.00
N GLY A 115 12.18 -23.63 11.86
CA GLY A 115 12.92 -24.82 12.24
C GLY A 115 14.26 -24.92 11.48
N PRO A 116 15.31 -25.54 12.05
CA PRO A 116 16.66 -25.52 11.46
C PRO A 116 16.71 -25.97 9.99
N ALA A 117 15.91 -26.97 9.62
CA ALA A 117 15.83 -27.49 8.24
C ALA A 117 15.19 -26.52 7.24
N HIS A 118 14.36 -25.57 7.68
CA HIS A 118 13.62 -24.64 6.81
C HIS A 118 14.18 -23.22 6.83
N ARG A 119 15.23 -22.96 7.62
CA ARG A 119 15.76 -21.61 7.84
C ARG A 119 16.38 -21.01 6.57
N ALA A 120 17.06 -21.84 5.77
CA ALA A 120 17.64 -21.42 4.50
C ALA A 120 16.55 -21.00 3.49
N ASP A 121 15.51 -21.82 3.33
CA ASP A 121 14.39 -21.51 2.43
C ASP A 121 13.63 -20.27 2.88
N ARG A 122 13.40 -20.12 4.20
CA ARG A 122 12.77 -18.92 4.77
C ARG A 122 13.59 -17.67 4.49
N LEU A 123 14.92 -17.73 4.66
CA LEU A 123 15.81 -16.62 4.37
C LEU A 123 15.77 -16.24 2.88
N ALA A 124 15.85 -17.23 1.98
CA ALA A 124 15.79 -16.99 0.54
C ALA A 124 14.47 -16.35 0.11
N LEU A 125 13.34 -16.86 0.62
CA LEU A 125 12.01 -16.32 0.36
C LEU A 125 11.89 -14.86 0.80
N LEU A 126 12.33 -14.53 2.01
CA LEU A 126 12.25 -13.17 2.56
C LEU A 126 13.21 -12.21 1.86
N ALA A 127 14.42 -12.67 1.54
CA ALA A 127 15.39 -11.85 0.80
C ALA A 127 14.88 -11.47 -0.60
N ALA A 128 14.17 -12.37 -1.28
CA ALA A 128 13.59 -12.09 -2.60
C ALA A 128 12.44 -11.07 -2.55
N ALA A 129 11.75 -10.96 -1.42
CA ALA A 129 10.68 -9.99 -1.20
C ALA A 129 11.21 -8.59 -0.81
N GLU A 130 12.42 -8.54 -0.24
CA GLU A 130 13.05 -7.36 0.34
C GLU A 130 12.24 -6.77 1.51
N ASP A 131 11.37 -5.81 1.25
CA ASP A 131 10.52 -5.15 2.23
C ASP A 131 9.06 -5.05 1.76
N GLY A 132 8.20 -4.45 2.58
CA GLY A 132 6.78 -4.33 2.28
C GLY A 132 6.50 -3.50 1.03
N THR A 133 7.25 -2.41 0.81
CA THR A 133 7.07 -1.52 -0.33
C THR A 133 7.43 -2.26 -1.61
N ALA A 134 8.59 -2.91 -1.63
CA ALA A 134 9.07 -3.66 -2.78
C ALA A 134 8.18 -4.88 -3.08
N ALA A 135 7.66 -5.56 -2.05
CA ALA A 135 6.68 -6.63 -2.22
C ALA A 135 5.38 -6.09 -2.84
N HIS A 136 4.83 -4.98 -2.33
CA HIS A 136 3.62 -4.37 -2.85
C HIS A 136 3.78 -3.94 -4.32
N ASP A 137 4.89 -3.29 -4.67
CA ASP A 137 5.17 -2.86 -6.05
C ASP A 137 5.24 -4.03 -7.03
N ARG A 138 5.78 -5.18 -6.61
CA ARG A 138 5.78 -6.41 -7.43
C ARG A 138 4.37 -6.95 -7.66
N LEU A 139 3.52 -6.94 -6.63
CA LEU A 139 2.11 -7.33 -6.78
C LEU A 139 1.35 -6.36 -7.69
N LEU A 140 1.59 -5.05 -7.55
CA LEU A 140 1.04 -4.04 -8.45
C LEU A 140 1.47 -4.28 -9.90
N HIS A 141 2.75 -4.55 -10.13
CA HIS A 141 3.29 -4.82 -11.46
C HIS A 141 2.68 -6.08 -12.07
N PHE A 142 2.56 -7.17 -11.28
CA PHE A 142 1.92 -8.41 -11.70
C PHE A 142 0.50 -8.20 -12.23
N TRP A 143 -0.35 -7.49 -11.48
CA TRP A 143 -1.73 -7.22 -11.89
C TRP A 143 -1.83 -6.23 -13.05
N ARG A 144 -0.98 -5.21 -13.08
CA ARG A 144 -0.89 -4.28 -14.22
C ARG A 144 -0.55 -5.03 -15.52
N ARG A 145 0.28 -6.06 -15.47
CA ARG A 145 0.60 -6.92 -16.63
C ARG A 145 -0.57 -7.79 -17.06
N ILE A 146 -1.30 -8.38 -16.11
CA ILE A 146 -2.49 -9.20 -16.41
C ILE A 146 -3.60 -8.36 -17.05
N LEU A 147 -3.81 -7.16 -16.53
CA LEU A 147 -4.88 -6.23 -16.93
C LEU A 147 -4.40 -5.16 -17.92
N ALA A 148 -3.24 -5.33 -18.54
CA ALA A 148 -2.65 -4.35 -19.46
C ALA A 148 -3.59 -3.84 -20.58
N PRO A 149 -4.51 -4.64 -21.14
CA PRO A 149 -5.48 -4.16 -22.13
C PRO A 149 -6.53 -3.17 -21.58
N ILE A 150 -6.63 -3.00 -20.26
CA ILE A 150 -7.63 -2.18 -19.58
C ILE A 150 -7.04 -0.81 -19.22
N HIS A 151 -7.80 0.26 -19.46
CA HIS A 151 -7.37 1.62 -19.15
C HIS A 151 -7.04 1.80 -17.66
N ARG A 152 -5.94 2.49 -17.35
CA ARG A 152 -5.37 2.62 -15.99
C ARG A 152 -6.38 3.01 -14.91
N ARG A 153 -7.31 3.93 -15.20
CA ARG A 153 -8.36 4.37 -14.26
C ARG A 153 -9.23 3.21 -13.73
N HIS A 154 -9.54 2.22 -14.57
CA HIS A 154 -10.38 1.07 -14.20
C HIS A 154 -9.58 -0.02 -13.46
N VAL A 155 -8.28 -0.12 -13.74
CA VAL A 155 -7.35 -1.03 -13.04
C VAL A 155 -7.05 -0.51 -11.64
N HIS A 156 -6.92 0.81 -11.45
CA HIS A 156 -6.59 1.42 -10.16
C HIS A 156 -7.59 1.03 -9.06
N MET A 157 -8.90 1.15 -9.32
CA MET A 157 -9.94 0.75 -8.35
C MET A 157 -9.85 -0.73 -7.97
N TRP A 158 -9.63 -1.61 -8.96
CA TRP A 158 -9.49 -3.04 -8.72
C TRP A 158 -8.25 -3.36 -7.88
N VAL A 159 -7.14 -2.70 -8.17
CA VAL A 159 -5.88 -2.84 -7.44
C VAL A 159 -6.04 -2.40 -5.98
N CYS A 160 -6.67 -1.24 -5.73
CA CYS A 160 -6.93 -0.76 -4.37
C CYS A 160 -7.77 -1.75 -3.55
N TRP A 161 -8.60 -2.54 -4.23
CA TRP A 161 -9.47 -3.51 -3.58
C TRP A 161 -8.81 -4.88 -3.37
N ASN A 162 -7.93 -5.32 -4.27
CA ASN A 162 -7.43 -6.70 -4.31
C ASN A 162 -5.94 -6.85 -4.01
N VAL A 163 -5.17 -5.76 -3.95
CA VAL A 163 -3.74 -5.79 -3.60
C VAL A 163 -3.58 -5.25 -2.18
N PRO A 164 -3.24 -6.10 -1.19
CA PRO A 164 -3.09 -5.68 0.20
C PRO A 164 -2.03 -4.59 0.36
N GLN A 165 -2.32 -3.60 1.21
CA GLN A 165 -1.36 -2.56 1.59
C GLN A 165 -0.47 -3.06 2.74
N PRO A 166 0.86 -2.95 2.61
CA PRO A 166 1.79 -3.32 3.67
C PRO A 166 1.49 -2.55 4.97
N PRO A 167 1.29 -3.22 6.11
CA PRO A 167 1.11 -2.53 7.39
C PRO A 167 2.42 -1.86 7.82
N ALA A 168 2.29 -0.80 8.62
CA ALA A 168 3.45 -0.05 9.10
C ALA A 168 4.32 -0.87 10.09
N ASP A 169 3.69 -1.68 10.95
CA ASP A 169 4.35 -2.64 11.84
C ASP A 169 3.81 -4.05 11.53
N PRO A 170 4.48 -4.82 10.66
CA PRO A 170 3.98 -6.13 10.25
C PRO A 170 4.26 -7.21 11.30
N THR A 171 3.37 -8.20 11.38
CA THR A 171 3.64 -9.45 12.09
C THR A 171 4.58 -10.36 11.27
N VAL A 172 5.19 -11.34 11.94
CA VAL A 172 6.01 -12.39 11.28
C VAL A 172 5.22 -13.07 10.16
N ASP A 173 3.96 -13.42 10.43
CA ASP A 173 3.08 -14.07 9.46
C ASP A 173 2.75 -13.19 8.26
N GLN A 174 2.58 -11.88 8.47
CA GLN A 174 2.31 -10.94 7.39
C GLN A 174 3.52 -10.81 6.46
N VAL A 175 4.73 -10.63 7.02
CA VAL A 175 5.95 -10.55 6.21
C VAL A 175 6.16 -11.82 5.38
N VAL A 176 5.92 -12.99 5.98
CA VAL A 176 5.96 -14.27 5.27
C VAL A 176 4.92 -14.33 4.14
N ALA A 177 3.68 -13.93 4.41
CA ALA A 177 2.61 -13.94 3.41
C ALA A 177 2.91 -13.03 2.22
N TYR A 178 3.43 -11.81 2.46
CA TYR A 178 3.85 -10.91 1.38
C TYR A 178 5.00 -11.50 0.56
N ALA A 179 5.95 -12.18 1.20
CA ALA A 179 7.05 -12.82 0.50
C ALA A 179 6.57 -13.99 -0.38
N GLU A 180 5.66 -14.83 0.12
CA GLU A 180 5.03 -15.89 -0.68
C GLU A 180 4.19 -15.35 -1.84
N LEU A 181 3.39 -14.30 -1.61
CA LEU A 181 2.65 -13.62 -2.68
C LEU A 181 3.59 -13.09 -3.77
N THR A 182 4.73 -12.52 -3.37
CA THR A 182 5.75 -12.02 -4.28
C THR A 182 6.36 -13.14 -5.11
N ALA A 183 6.71 -14.27 -4.48
CA ALA A 183 7.23 -15.45 -5.16
C ALA A 183 6.23 -16.01 -6.19
N LEU A 184 4.95 -16.09 -5.82
CA LEU A 184 3.87 -16.49 -6.76
C LEU A 184 3.72 -15.48 -7.91
N ALA A 185 3.79 -14.18 -7.63
CA ALA A 185 3.61 -13.14 -8.63
C ALA A 185 4.72 -13.13 -9.71
N VAL A 186 5.92 -13.61 -9.38
CA VAL A 186 7.03 -13.74 -10.34
C VAL A 186 7.08 -15.11 -11.03
N ASP A 187 6.33 -16.12 -10.57
CA ASP A 187 6.21 -17.41 -11.23
C ASP A 187 5.59 -17.24 -12.65
N PRO A 188 6.30 -17.65 -13.72
CA PRO A 188 5.79 -17.56 -15.09
C PRO A 188 4.48 -18.32 -15.31
N GLY A 189 4.33 -19.48 -14.66
CA GLY A 189 3.13 -20.30 -14.75
C GLY A 189 1.93 -19.70 -14.01
N MET A 190 2.15 -18.94 -12.94
CA MET A 190 1.10 -18.17 -12.26
C MET A 190 0.50 -17.12 -13.19
N ASN A 191 1.35 -16.40 -13.95
CA ASN A 191 0.85 -15.40 -14.90
C ASN A 191 -0.03 -16.03 -15.99
N ALA A 192 0.42 -17.16 -16.55
CA ALA A 192 -0.34 -17.89 -17.55
C ALA A 192 -1.68 -18.40 -17.00
N ALA A 193 -1.68 -18.94 -15.78
CA ALA A 193 -2.88 -19.41 -15.10
C ALA A 193 -3.89 -18.27 -14.86
N VAL A 194 -3.49 -17.17 -14.22
CA VAL A 194 -4.43 -16.06 -13.95
C VAL A 194 -4.96 -15.43 -15.24
N ARG A 195 -4.14 -15.32 -16.29
CA ARG A 195 -4.62 -14.85 -17.60
C ARG A 195 -5.69 -15.79 -18.19
N ARG A 196 -5.52 -17.10 -18.06
CA ARG A 196 -6.52 -18.09 -18.51
C ARG A 196 -7.79 -18.04 -17.67
N GLN A 197 -7.69 -17.81 -16.36
CA GLN A 197 -8.85 -17.61 -15.49
C GLN A 197 -9.70 -16.40 -15.91
N TYR A 198 -9.06 -15.24 -16.13
CA TYR A 198 -9.78 -14.01 -16.47
C TYR A 198 -10.28 -13.95 -17.91
N TRP A 199 -9.45 -14.36 -18.86
CA TRP A 199 -9.77 -14.19 -20.28
C TRP A 199 -10.38 -15.45 -20.92
N ARG A 200 -10.31 -16.61 -20.25
CA ARG A 200 -10.76 -17.91 -20.77
C ARG A 200 -10.03 -18.29 -22.07
N HIS A 201 -10.45 -19.40 -22.67
CA HIS A 201 -9.90 -19.90 -23.92
C HIS A 201 -10.04 -18.87 -25.07
N HIS A 202 -9.09 -18.88 -26.01
CA HIS A 202 -8.99 -17.95 -27.15
C HIS A 202 -9.17 -16.46 -26.78
N PRO A 203 -8.32 -15.85 -25.95
CA PRO A 203 -8.42 -14.44 -25.57
C PRO A 203 -8.32 -13.45 -26.75
N GLU A 204 -7.83 -13.91 -27.90
CA GLU A 204 -7.82 -13.21 -29.19
C GLU A 204 -9.22 -13.06 -29.82
N SER A 205 -10.20 -13.90 -29.46
CA SER A 205 -11.58 -13.78 -29.95
C SER A 205 -12.38 -12.70 -29.22
N ILE A 206 -11.87 -12.17 -28.11
CA ILE A 206 -12.53 -11.13 -27.32
C ILE A 206 -12.38 -9.79 -28.03
N ARG A 207 -13.47 -9.36 -28.68
CA ARG A 207 -13.56 -8.09 -29.43
C ARG A 207 -13.69 -6.89 -28.50
N ASP A 208 -14.40 -7.04 -27.37
CA ASP A 208 -14.55 -5.99 -26.36
C ASP A 208 -14.03 -6.42 -24.99
N ARG A 209 -12.71 -6.33 -24.79
CA ARG A 209 -12.07 -6.63 -23.50
C ARG A 209 -12.49 -5.67 -22.39
N ARG A 210 -12.80 -4.41 -22.74
CA ARG A 210 -13.17 -3.39 -21.76
C ARG A 210 -14.58 -3.66 -21.23
N GLY A 211 -15.53 -3.94 -22.11
CA GLY A 211 -16.89 -4.34 -21.74
C GLY A 211 -16.87 -5.58 -20.84
N LEU A 212 -16.16 -6.64 -21.27
CA LEU A 212 -16.02 -7.86 -20.47
C LEU A 212 -15.51 -7.58 -19.05
N TYR A 213 -14.46 -6.76 -18.92
CA TYR A 213 -13.89 -6.41 -17.62
C TYR A 213 -14.88 -5.63 -16.73
N LEU A 214 -15.60 -4.68 -17.30
CA LEU A 214 -16.59 -3.88 -16.56
C LEU A 214 -17.78 -4.74 -16.13
N ASP A 215 -18.29 -5.59 -17.02
CA ASP A 215 -19.39 -6.51 -16.72
C ASP A 215 -18.99 -7.53 -15.65
N MET A 216 -17.76 -8.05 -15.70
CA MET A 216 -17.22 -8.90 -14.64
C MET A 216 -17.14 -8.13 -13.32
N GLY A 217 -16.64 -6.90 -13.33
CA GLY A 217 -16.58 -6.05 -12.13
C GLY A 217 -17.96 -5.77 -11.53
N HIS A 218 -18.99 -5.61 -12.37
CA HIS A 218 -20.37 -5.48 -11.92
C HIS A 218 -20.91 -6.78 -11.33
N LEU A 219 -20.67 -7.92 -11.99
CA LEU A 219 -21.07 -9.23 -11.49
C LEU A 219 -20.41 -9.56 -10.14
N MET A 220 -19.12 -9.24 -9.97
CA MET A 220 -18.40 -9.52 -8.73
C MET A 220 -18.99 -8.76 -7.53
N ARG A 221 -19.62 -7.60 -7.73
CA ARG A 221 -20.33 -6.88 -6.65
C ARG A 221 -21.51 -7.70 -6.08
N ASP A 222 -22.10 -8.55 -6.89
CA ASP A 222 -23.26 -9.36 -6.53
C ASP A 222 -22.85 -10.76 -6.04
N VAL A 223 -21.81 -11.35 -6.64
CA VAL A 223 -21.31 -12.69 -6.28
C VAL A 223 -20.52 -12.69 -4.97
N VAL A 224 -19.69 -11.67 -4.73
CA VAL A 224 -18.87 -11.60 -3.51
C VAL A 224 -19.72 -11.74 -2.22
N PRO A 225 -20.85 -11.02 -2.05
CA PRO A 225 -21.75 -11.22 -0.91
C PRO A 225 -22.27 -12.66 -0.74
N LEU A 226 -22.61 -13.35 -1.84
CA LEU A 226 -23.12 -14.72 -1.80
C LEU A 226 -22.04 -15.68 -1.27
N VAL A 227 -20.82 -15.55 -1.79
CA VAL A 227 -19.67 -16.34 -1.32
C VAL A 227 -19.39 -16.04 0.15
N SER A 228 -19.51 -14.77 0.59
CA SER A 228 -19.30 -14.37 1.99
C SER A 228 -20.33 -14.99 2.93
N GLN A 229 -21.54 -15.20 2.46
CA GLN A 229 -22.63 -15.84 3.22
C GLN A 229 -22.56 -17.38 3.17
N GLY A 230 -21.56 -17.95 2.48
CA GLY A 230 -21.41 -19.40 2.34
C GLY A 230 -22.43 -20.04 1.40
N VAL A 231 -23.04 -19.27 0.50
CA VAL A 231 -23.97 -19.80 -0.51
C VAL A 231 -23.21 -20.70 -1.48
N ALA A 232 -23.69 -21.94 -1.66
CA ALA A 232 -23.07 -22.91 -2.55
C ALA A 232 -23.20 -22.49 -4.04
N PRO A 233 -22.23 -22.83 -4.91
CA PRO A 233 -22.32 -22.58 -6.34
C PRO A 233 -23.55 -23.22 -6.97
N HIS A 234 -24.33 -22.44 -7.70
CA HIS A 234 -25.55 -22.93 -8.35
C HIS A 234 -25.72 -22.35 -9.75
N VAL A 235 -26.48 -23.07 -10.59
CA VAL A 235 -26.99 -22.50 -11.84
C VAL A 235 -28.01 -21.42 -11.48
N GLY A 236 -27.91 -20.25 -12.11
CA GLY A 236 -28.74 -19.10 -11.76
C GLY A 236 -28.32 -17.82 -12.48
N SER A 237 -28.91 -16.71 -12.06
CA SER A 237 -28.77 -15.41 -12.73
C SER A 237 -27.33 -14.90 -12.80
N GLU A 238 -26.52 -15.22 -11.79
CA GLU A 238 -25.12 -14.86 -11.65
C GLU A 238 -24.28 -15.57 -12.71
N LEU A 239 -24.52 -16.87 -12.90
CA LEU A 239 -23.87 -17.66 -13.95
C LEU A 239 -24.33 -17.19 -15.33
N ASP A 240 -25.62 -16.93 -15.52
CA ASP A 240 -26.14 -16.49 -16.82
C ASP A 240 -25.53 -15.13 -17.21
N ARG A 241 -25.37 -14.21 -16.26
CA ARG A 241 -24.66 -12.93 -16.47
C ARG A 241 -23.17 -13.12 -16.76
N PHE A 242 -22.51 -14.06 -16.09
CA PHE A 242 -21.12 -14.42 -16.40
C PHE A 242 -20.95 -14.89 -17.84
N VAL A 243 -21.81 -15.82 -18.28
CA VAL A 243 -21.78 -16.36 -19.64
C VAL A 243 -22.17 -15.29 -20.67
N ALA A 244 -23.20 -14.48 -20.38
CA ALA A 244 -23.64 -13.39 -21.25
C ALA A 244 -22.55 -12.34 -21.48
N ALA A 245 -21.80 -11.96 -20.43
CA ALA A 245 -20.66 -11.04 -20.56
C ALA A 245 -19.58 -11.61 -21.49
N HIS A 246 -19.24 -12.89 -21.33
CA HIS A 246 -18.27 -13.56 -22.19
C HIS A 246 -18.76 -13.76 -23.63
N ALA A 247 -20.06 -14.01 -23.84
CA ALA A 247 -20.67 -14.18 -25.15
C ALA A 247 -20.73 -12.84 -25.90
N ALA A 248 -21.22 -11.78 -25.25
CA ALA A 248 -21.30 -10.44 -25.80
C ALA A 248 -19.93 -9.92 -26.24
N ALA A 249 -18.91 -10.09 -25.39
CA ALA A 249 -17.55 -9.64 -25.69
C ALA A 249 -16.89 -10.36 -26.88
N ARG A 250 -17.41 -11.54 -27.27
CA ARG A 250 -16.96 -12.35 -28.43
C ARG A 250 -17.88 -12.23 -29.64
N GLY A 251 -19.05 -11.60 -29.48
CA GLY A 251 -20.10 -11.57 -30.51
C GLY A 251 -20.75 -12.94 -30.73
N GLU A 252 -20.76 -13.78 -29.70
CA GLU A 252 -21.39 -15.10 -29.69
C GLU A 252 -22.70 -15.07 -28.88
N ARG A 253 -23.49 -16.14 -28.94
CA ARG A 253 -24.68 -16.33 -28.11
C ARG A 253 -24.40 -17.37 -27.03
N ASP A 254 -25.08 -17.24 -25.89
CA ASP A 254 -25.09 -18.30 -24.89
C ASP A 254 -25.69 -19.58 -25.47
N SER A 255 -24.95 -20.68 -25.37
CA SER A 255 -25.35 -22.01 -25.79
C SER A 255 -24.62 -23.07 -24.95
N PRO A 256 -25.14 -24.31 -24.88
CA PRO A 256 -24.43 -25.42 -24.22
C PRO A 256 -22.98 -25.58 -24.68
N ASP A 257 -22.73 -25.46 -25.99
CA ASP A 257 -21.39 -25.57 -26.57
C ASP A 257 -20.50 -24.40 -26.17
N PHE A 258 -21.06 -23.17 -26.12
CA PHE A 258 -20.32 -22.00 -25.68
C PHE A 258 -19.91 -22.12 -24.20
N ARG A 259 -20.85 -22.53 -23.33
CA ARG A 259 -20.57 -22.79 -21.91
C ARG A 259 -19.48 -23.85 -21.73
N ALA A 260 -19.52 -24.94 -22.49
CA ALA A 260 -18.47 -25.96 -22.48
C ALA A 260 -17.12 -25.41 -22.97
N ARG A 261 -17.10 -24.55 -23.99
CA ARG A 261 -15.86 -23.90 -24.48
C ARG A 261 -15.21 -22.99 -23.44
N LEU A 262 -15.98 -22.34 -22.56
CA LEU A 262 -15.43 -21.51 -21.49
C LEU A 262 -14.66 -22.32 -20.44
N LEU A 263 -14.92 -23.63 -20.32
CA LEU A 263 -14.21 -24.55 -19.42
C LEU A 263 -12.92 -25.12 -20.03
N ILE A 264 -12.71 -25.02 -21.36
CA ILE A 264 -11.54 -25.58 -22.03
C ILE A 264 -10.26 -24.89 -21.52
N GLY A 265 -9.41 -25.65 -20.85
CA GLY A 265 -8.14 -25.15 -20.30
C GLY A 265 -8.33 -24.09 -19.21
N ALA A 266 -9.49 -24.09 -18.53
CA ALA A 266 -9.71 -23.32 -17.33
C ALA A 266 -8.70 -23.72 -16.24
N THR A 267 -8.32 -22.75 -15.43
CA THR A 267 -7.27 -22.90 -14.41
C THR A 267 -7.76 -22.47 -13.04
N ASP A 268 -9.07 -22.42 -12.83
CA ASP A 268 -9.67 -21.95 -11.59
C ASP A 268 -9.31 -22.87 -10.41
N ASP A 269 -9.01 -24.14 -10.68
CA ASP A 269 -8.51 -25.14 -9.73
C ASP A 269 -6.97 -25.12 -9.55
N ASP A 270 -6.24 -24.20 -10.19
CA ASP A 270 -4.78 -24.16 -10.09
C ASP A 270 -4.35 -23.85 -8.65
N PRO A 271 -3.53 -24.72 -8.01
CA PRO A 271 -3.18 -24.58 -6.60
C PRO A 271 -2.44 -23.26 -6.31
N ARG A 272 -1.75 -22.67 -7.28
CA ARG A 272 -1.06 -21.37 -7.12
C ARG A 272 -2.06 -20.22 -7.01
N ILE A 273 -3.14 -20.27 -7.80
CA ILE A 273 -4.22 -19.27 -7.75
C ILE A 273 -4.93 -19.35 -6.40
N HIS A 274 -5.28 -20.57 -5.96
CA HIS A 274 -5.87 -20.76 -4.63
C HIS A 274 -4.94 -20.28 -3.51
N ARG A 275 -3.65 -20.58 -3.58
CA ARG A 275 -2.67 -20.12 -2.58
C ARG A 275 -2.57 -18.60 -2.56
N TYR A 276 -2.49 -17.95 -3.73
CA TYR A 276 -2.44 -16.50 -3.85
C TYR A 276 -3.65 -15.83 -3.19
N TRP A 277 -4.86 -16.32 -3.49
CA TRP A 277 -6.07 -15.72 -2.92
C TRP A 277 -6.24 -16.04 -1.44
N THR A 278 -5.82 -17.23 -0.99
CA THR A 278 -5.79 -17.58 0.46
C THR A 278 -4.88 -16.64 1.25
N LEU A 279 -3.69 -16.34 0.73
CA LEU A 279 -2.76 -15.39 1.35
C LEU A 279 -3.32 -13.96 1.33
N THR A 280 -3.97 -13.58 0.24
CA THR A 280 -4.60 -12.27 0.08
C THR A 280 -5.76 -12.09 1.06
N ASP A 281 -6.65 -13.08 1.19
CA ASP A 281 -7.74 -13.10 2.16
C ASP A 281 -7.19 -12.91 3.59
N ARG A 282 -6.14 -13.66 3.95
CA ARG A 282 -5.47 -13.52 5.26
C ARG A 282 -4.96 -12.11 5.53
N LEU A 283 -4.49 -11.39 4.52
CA LEU A 283 -3.98 -10.03 4.64
C LEU A 283 -5.08 -8.96 4.60
N LEU A 284 -6.20 -9.22 3.91
CA LEU A 284 -7.33 -8.28 3.80
C LEU A 284 -8.38 -8.44 4.90
N GLY A 285 -8.36 -9.55 5.65
CA GLY A 285 -9.30 -9.88 6.73
C GLY A 285 -10.61 -10.44 6.20
N ASP A 286 -11.74 -9.97 6.73
CA ASP A 286 -13.11 -10.42 6.37
C ASP A 286 -13.55 -10.06 4.93
N ARG A 287 -12.64 -9.53 4.12
CA ARG A 287 -12.91 -9.18 2.73
C ARG A 287 -12.67 -10.38 1.85
N ILE A 288 -13.74 -10.94 1.28
CA ILE A 288 -13.61 -11.96 0.24
C ILE A 288 -12.95 -11.36 -1.00
N THR A 289 -11.91 -12.04 -1.47
CA THR A 289 -11.23 -11.70 -2.71
C THR A 289 -12.04 -12.11 -3.94
N VAL A 290 -11.82 -11.36 -5.03
CA VAL A 290 -12.40 -11.64 -6.35
C VAL A 290 -12.03 -13.04 -6.86
N GLY A 291 -10.94 -13.63 -6.35
CA GLY A 291 -10.55 -15.00 -6.64
C GLY A 291 -11.55 -16.07 -6.24
N ARG A 292 -12.09 -16.01 -5.00
CA ARG A 292 -13.10 -16.99 -4.55
C ARG A 292 -14.41 -16.83 -5.32
N ALA A 293 -14.78 -15.60 -5.67
CA ALA A 293 -15.95 -15.32 -6.50
C ALA A 293 -15.79 -15.85 -7.94
N HIS A 294 -14.59 -15.74 -8.54
CA HIS A 294 -14.32 -16.39 -9.83
C HIS A 294 -14.45 -17.91 -9.76
N HIS A 295 -13.89 -18.53 -8.71
CA HIS A 295 -13.99 -19.98 -8.53
C HIS A 295 -15.45 -20.44 -8.31
N TRP A 296 -16.25 -19.69 -7.55
CA TRP A 296 -17.69 -19.94 -7.39
C TRP A 296 -18.43 -19.95 -8.74
N LEU A 297 -18.13 -18.99 -9.63
CA LEU A 297 -18.71 -18.94 -10.98
C LEU A 297 -18.24 -20.09 -11.87
N TYR A 298 -17.00 -20.53 -11.70
CA TYR A 298 -16.46 -21.70 -12.39
C TYR A 298 -17.17 -22.99 -11.96
N ASP A 299 -17.40 -23.20 -10.66
CA ASP A 299 -18.13 -24.36 -10.16
C ASP A 299 -19.58 -24.36 -10.68
N ALA A 300 -20.25 -23.20 -10.65
CA ALA A 300 -21.58 -23.04 -11.23
C ALA A 300 -21.61 -23.38 -12.73
N LEU A 301 -20.60 -22.95 -13.48
CA LEU A 301 -20.47 -23.25 -14.91
C LEU A 301 -20.27 -24.75 -15.15
N THR A 302 -19.39 -25.38 -14.37
CA THR A 302 -19.15 -26.83 -14.41
C THR A 302 -20.45 -27.60 -14.16
N HIS A 303 -21.21 -27.23 -13.12
CA HIS A 303 -22.54 -27.80 -12.85
C HIS A 303 -23.52 -27.65 -14.02
N SER A 304 -23.50 -26.51 -14.73
CA SER A 304 -24.41 -26.28 -15.88
C SER A 304 -24.10 -27.14 -17.12
N THR A 305 -22.86 -27.61 -17.22
CA THR A 305 -22.38 -28.46 -18.31
C THR A 305 -22.46 -29.95 -17.99
N ASP A 306 -22.65 -30.33 -16.71
CA ASP A 306 -22.82 -31.73 -16.30
C ASP A 306 -24.17 -32.27 -16.83
N PRO A 307 -24.17 -33.33 -17.66
CA PRO A 307 -25.38 -33.99 -18.15
C PRO A 307 -26.33 -34.47 -17.04
N ARG A 308 -25.82 -34.76 -15.83
CA ARG A 308 -26.61 -35.25 -14.69
C ARG A 308 -27.39 -34.14 -13.99
N ALA A 309 -26.88 -32.91 -13.99
CA ALA A 309 -27.55 -31.76 -13.39
C ALA A 309 -28.76 -31.29 -14.22
N ARG A 310 -28.67 -31.36 -15.56
CA ARG A 310 -29.76 -30.99 -16.48
C ARG A 310 -31.05 -31.81 -16.31
N ARG A 311 -30.96 -33.03 -15.75
CA ARG A 311 -32.13 -33.88 -15.48
C ARG A 311 -32.90 -33.50 -14.22
N ARG A 312 -32.32 -32.70 -13.31
CA ARG A 312 -32.97 -32.31 -12.03
C ARG A 312 -33.70 -30.97 -12.09
N SER A 313 -33.38 -30.10 -13.04
CA SER A 313 -34.01 -28.77 -13.21
C SER A 313 -35.16 -28.75 -14.23
N GLY A 314 -35.48 -29.90 -14.83
CA GLY A 314 -36.54 -30.07 -15.84
C GLY A 314 -37.74 -30.90 -15.35
N SER A 315 -37.97 -30.97 -14.03
CA SER A 315 -39.13 -31.62 -13.43
C SER A 315 -39.92 -30.66 -12.56
#